data_AF-A0A6B3DTL8-F1
#
_entry.id   AF-A0A6B3DTL8-F1
#
_cell.length_a   1.000
_cell.length_b   1.000
_cell.length_c   1.000
_cell.angle_alpha   90.00
_cell.angle_beta   90.00
_cell.angle_gamma   90.00
#
_symmetry.space_group_name_H-M   'P 1'
#
loop_
_entity.id
_entity.type
_entity.pdbx_description
1 polymer ?
#
loop_
_entity_poly.entity_id
_entity_poly.type
_entity_poly.pdbx_seq_one_letter_code
_entity_poly.pdbx_strand_id
1 'polypeptide(L)'
;MTDTAQPTGYCYCGCGKEIGYNRYFAAGHDKTAEAAFLALHHGGTVAQMLHAHGYRPTIDRNDRKSVTKAAVDAELWLECPRGCGYRGAPESINNHVNRHHKKAD
;
A
#
# COMPACT_ATOMS: atom_id res chain seq x y z
N MET A 1 22.61 7.71 -0.80
CA MET A 1 21.81 8.82 -1.36
C MET A 1 20.54 8.19 -1.89
N THR A 2 19.38 8.47 -1.29
CA THR A 2 18.10 8.05 -1.86
C THR A 2 17.77 9.00 -3.00
N ASP A 3 17.94 8.51 -4.22
CA ASP A 3 17.44 9.17 -5.42
C ASP A 3 15.91 9.15 -5.35
N THR A 4 15.31 10.29 -5.02
CA THR A 4 13.86 10.44 -4.96
C THR A 4 13.37 10.79 -6.35
N ALA A 5 12.40 10.03 -6.87
CA ALA A 5 11.77 10.31 -8.15
C ALA A 5 11.28 11.77 -8.21
N GLN A 6 11.54 12.47 -9.32
CA GLN A 6 11.18 13.88 -9.51
C GLN A 6 10.07 14.03 -10.56
N PRO A 7 9.03 14.84 -10.34
CA PRO A 7 7.98 15.04 -11.33
C PRO A 7 8.57 15.71 -12.58
N THR A 8 8.42 15.08 -13.74
CA THR A 8 9.05 15.53 -15.00
C THR A 8 8.12 16.35 -15.90
N GLY A 9 6.85 16.49 -15.52
CA GLY A 9 5.79 17.03 -16.38
C GLY A 9 5.19 15.99 -17.34
N TYR A 10 5.69 14.75 -17.34
CA TYR A 10 5.14 13.64 -18.11
C TYR A 10 4.74 12.48 -17.21
N CYS A 11 3.73 11.72 -17.64
CA CYS A 11 3.23 10.58 -16.90
C CYS A 11 4.28 9.47 -16.77
N TYR A 12 4.61 9.13 -15.53
CA TYR A 12 5.57 8.09 -15.16
C TYR A 12 5.19 6.68 -15.62
N CYS A 13 3.94 6.44 -16.02
CA CYS A 13 3.56 5.17 -16.64
C CYS A 13 4.17 4.98 -18.05
N GLY A 14 4.85 6.00 -18.60
CA GLY A 14 5.53 5.93 -19.89
C GLY A 14 4.63 6.17 -21.10
N CYS A 15 3.37 6.58 -20.91
CA CYS A 15 2.44 6.83 -22.04
C CYS A 15 2.70 8.13 -22.81
N GLY A 16 3.68 8.94 -22.40
CA GLY A 16 4.01 10.23 -23.02
C GLY A 16 3.02 11.36 -22.75
N LYS A 17 1.95 11.12 -21.95
CA LYS A 17 0.97 12.15 -21.61
C LYS A 17 1.58 13.23 -20.73
N GLU A 18 1.44 14.49 -21.12
CA GLU A 18 1.74 15.65 -20.30
C GLU A 18 0.81 15.73 -19.09
N ILE A 19 1.39 16.01 -17.93
CA ILE A 19 0.69 16.15 -16.66
C ILE A 19 1.10 17.45 -15.98
N GLY A 20 0.20 18.01 -15.18
CA GLY A 20 0.48 19.27 -14.48
C GLY A 20 1.68 19.19 -13.54
N TYR A 21 2.21 20.36 -13.18
CA TYR A 21 3.30 20.51 -12.22
C TYR A 21 3.09 19.71 -10.94
N ASN A 22 4.18 19.15 -10.40
CA ASN A 22 4.21 18.32 -9.18
C ASN A 22 3.33 17.05 -9.22
N ARG A 23 2.94 16.57 -10.41
CA ARG A 23 2.30 15.26 -10.57
C ARG A 23 3.27 14.25 -11.15
N TYR A 24 3.07 12.99 -10.76
CA TYR A 24 3.82 11.85 -11.30
C TYR A 24 2.99 11.07 -12.33
N PHE A 25 1.68 10.97 -12.12
CA PHE A 25 0.80 10.17 -12.96
C PHE A 25 -0.39 10.98 -13.47
N ALA A 26 -0.88 10.62 -14.65
CA ALA A 26 -2.23 10.98 -15.07
C ALA A 26 -3.25 10.23 -14.19
N ALA A 27 -4.49 10.72 -14.11
CA ALA A 27 -5.52 10.13 -13.25
C ALA A 27 -5.71 8.64 -13.54
N GLY A 28 -5.49 7.78 -12.54
CA GLY A 28 -5.63 6.33 -12.62
C GLY A 28 -4.44 5.59 -13.24
N HIS A 29 -3.43 6.30 -13.77
CA HIS A 29 -2.28 5.69 -14.42
C HIS A 29 -1.25 5.13 -13.43
N ASP A 30 -1.34 5.48 -12.15
CA ASP A 30 -0.54 4.87 -11.08
C ASP A 30 -0.83 3.36 -10.97
N LYS A 31 -2.10 2.97 -11.07
CA LYS A 31 -2.51 1.55 -11.08
C LYS A 31 -2.14 0.83 -12.37
N THR A 32 -2.19 1.51 -13.50
CA THR A 32 -1.68 0.96 -14.77
C THR A 32 -0.17 0.67 -14.67
N ALA A 33 0.60 1.62 -14.13
CA ALA A 33 2.04 1.45 -13.94
C ALA A 33 2.36 0.32 -12.94
N GLU A 34 1.64 0.26 -11.81
CA GLU A 34 1.75 -0.82 -10.82
C GLU A 34 1.46 -2.18 -11.44
N ALA A 35 0.39 -2.31 -12.24
CA ALA A 35 0.03 -3.56 -12.90
C ALA A 35 1.09 -3.99 -13.94
N ALA A 36 1.62 -3.05 -14.74
CA ALA A 36 2.69 -3.32 -15.68
C ALA A 36 3.98 -3.77 -14.96
N PHE A 37 4.32 -3.12 -13.85
CA PHE A 37 5.44 -3.51 -13.01
C PHE A 37 5.27 -4.92 -12.43
N LEU A 38 4.08 -5.24 -11.90
CA LEU A 38 3.77 -6.58 -11.42
C LEU A 38 3.86 -7.63 -12.53
N ALA A 39 3.42 -7.31 -13.75
CA ALA A 39 3.54 -8.22 -14.89
C ALA A 39 5.02 -8.51 -15.23
N LEU A 40 5.86 -7.48 -15.25
CA LEU A 40 7.29 -7.60 -15.56
C LEU A 40 8.09 -8.37 -14.49
N HIS A 41 7.81 -8.12 -13.21
CA HIS A 41 8.67 -8.61 -12.12
C HIS A 41 8.08 -9.74 -11.28
N HIS A 42 6.76 -9.90 -11.30
CA HIS A 42 6.04 -10.75 -10.35
C HIS A 42 4.91 -11.57 -11.01
N GLY A 43 5.00 -11.83 -12.31
CA GLY A 43 4.01 -12.65 -13.03
C GLY A 43 2.58 -12.09 -12.98
N GLY A 44 2.43 -10.78 -12.78
CA GLY A 44 1.16 -10.08 -12.79
C GLY A 44 0.36 -10.19 -11.49
N THR A 45 0.92 -10.71 -10.39
CA THR A 45 0.15 -10.89 -9.15
C THR A 45 0.83 -10.26 -7.95
N VAL A 46 0.03 -9.64 -7.09
CA VAL A 46 0.48 -9.15 -5.77
C VAL A 46 0.96 -10.31 -4.90
N ALA A 47 0.36 -11.50 -5.02
CA ALA A 47 0.75 -12.66 -4.23
C ALA A 47 2.22 -13.07 -4.50
N GLN A 48 2.64 -13.12 -5.77
CA GLN A 48 4.03 -13.40 -6.13
C GLN A 48 4.98 -12.28 -5.70
N MET A 49 4.56 -11.02 -5.78
CA MET A 49 5.33 -9.90 -5.25
C MET A 49 5.55 -10.04 -3.74
N LEU A 50 4.49 -10.26 -2.97
CA LEU A 50 4.60 -10.50 -1.53
C LEU A 50 5.50 -11.70 -1.22
N HIS A 51 5.37 -12.79 -1.97
CA HIS A 51 6.21 -13.97 -1.82
C HIS A 51 7.69 -13.70 -2.10
N ALA A 52 8.00 -12.97 -3.17
CA ALA A 52 9.36 -12.57 -3.53
C ALA A 52 10.02 -11.70 -2.45
N HIS A 53 9.23 -10.92 -1.71
CA HIS A 53 9.69 -10.12 -0.57
C HIS A 53 9.64 -10.87 0.78
N GLY A 54 9.41 -12.18 0.76
CA GLY A 54 9.48 -13.05 1.93
C GLY A 54 8.21 -13.09 2.79
N TYR A 55 7.10 -12.51 2.33
CA TYR A 55 5.78 -12.61 2.94
C TYR A 55 5.03 -13.83 2.43
N ARG A 56 4.08 -14.35 3.21
CA ARG A 56 3.26 -15.52 2.84
C ARG A 56 1.95 -15.50 3.61
N PRO A 57 0.92 -16.25 3.17
CA PRO A 57 -0.27 -16.47 4.00
C PRO A 57 0.11 -17.10 5.33
N THR A 58 -0.45 -16.58 6.42
CA THR A 58 -0.24 -17.08 7.79
C THR A 58 -1.59 -17.30 8.46
N ILE A 59 -1.66 -18.32 9.32
CA ILE A 59 -2.84 -18.56 10.17
C ILE A 59 -2.79 -17.60 11.37
N ASP A 60 -1.61 -17.45 11.97
CA ASP A 60 -1.39 -16.44 13.01
C ASP A 60 -1.17 -15.07 12.38
N ARG A 61 -2.02 -14.12 12.74
CA ARG A 61 -1.93 -12.73 12.27
C ARG A 61 -0.69 -12.01 12.82
N ASN A 62 -0.09 -12.51 13.90
CA ASN A 62 1.10 -11.91 14.51
C ASN A 62 2.42 -12.46 13.98
N ASP A 63 2.36 -13.43 13.06
CA ASP A 63 3.54 -13.97 12.39
C ASP A 63 4.26 -12.88 11.59
N ARG A 64 5.59 -12.83 11.68
CA ARG A 64 6.46 -11.86 11.00
C ARG A 64 6.40 -11.95 9.47
N LYS A 65 5.83 -13.02 8.93
CA LYS A 65 5.60 -13.24 7.50
C LYS A 65 4.30 -12.61 7.01
N SER A 66 3.48 -12.07 7.91
CA SER A 66 2.32 -11.23 7.57
C SER A 66 2.77 -9.82 7.19
N VAL A 67 2.45 -9.40 5.97
CA VAL A 67 2.81 -8.06 5.46
C VAL A 67 2.17 -6.94 6.29
N THR A 68 0.95 -7.13 6.79
CA THR A 68 0.27 -6.11 7.62
C THR A 68 0.85 -6.05 9.03
N LYS A 69 1.34 -7.18 9.57
CA LYS A 69 2.08 -7.18 10.83
C LYS A 69 3.40 -6.45 10.67
N ALA A 70 4.15 -6.75 9.61
CA ALA A 70 5.41 -6.10 9.32
C ALA A 70 5.25 -4.58 9.14
N ALA A 71 4.17 -4.11 8.51
CA ALA A 71 3.87 -2.68 8.40
C ALA A 71 3.61 -2.00 9.75
N VAL A 72 2.98 -2.71 10.70
CA VAL A 72 2.78 -2.22 12.08
C VAL A 72 4.09 -2.24 12.87
N ASP A 73 4.90 -3.30 12.74
CA ASP A 73 6.22 -3.39 13.38
C ASP A 73 7.19 -2.31 12.89
N ALA A 74 7.03 -1.87 11.64
CA ALA A 74 7.78 -0.77 11.05
C ALA A 74 7.20 0.62 11.38
N GLU A 75 6.17 0.70 12.23
CA GLU A 75 5.50 1.95 12.64
C GLU A 75 4.89 2.75 11.48
N LEU A 76 4.68 2.11 10.32
CA LEU A 76 4.04 2.73 9.15
C LEU A 76 2.51 2.65 9.25
N TRP A 77 2.02 1.55 9.83
CA TRP A 77 0.60 1.27 10.05
C TRP A 77 0.31 1.12 11.54
N LEU A 78 -0.95 1.27 11.93
CA LEU A 78 -1.39 1.10 13.31
C LEU A 78 -2.33 -0.10 13.42
N GLU A 79 -2.32 -0.74 14.59
CA GLU A 79 -3.37 -1.68 15.00
C GLU A 79 -4.50 -0.89 15.69
N CYS A 80 -5.75 -1.33 15.48
CA CYS A 80 -6.90 -0.66 16.06
C CYS A 80 -6.80 -0.66 17.60
N PRO A 81 -6.92 0.50 18.26
CA PRO A 81 -6.75 0.62 19.71
C PRO A 81 -7.86 -0.07 20.52
N ARG A 82 -8.92 -0.54 19.86
CA ARG A 82 -10.01 -1.30 20.48
C ARG A 82 -9.76 -2.80 20.55
N GLY A 83 -8.61 -3.29 20.05
CA GLY A 83 -8.22 -4.69 20.14
C GLY A 83 -8.93 -5.64 19.16
N CYS A 84 -9.70 -5.12 18.20
CA CYS A 84 -10.42 -5.96 17.20
C CYS A 84 -9.49 -6.64 16.18
N GLY A 85 -8.20 -6.25 16.13
CA GLY A 85 -7.22 -6.81 15.21
C GLY A 85 -7.17 -6.21 13.81
N TYR A 86 -7.96 -5.18 13.54
CA TYR A 86 -7.84 -4.42 12.30
C TYR A 86 -6.51 -3.65 12.28
N ARG A 87 -5.82 -3.67 11.14
CA ARG A 87 -4.57 -2.94 10.90
C ARG A 87 -4.70 -2.12 9.63
N GLY A 88 -4.16 -0.91 9.64
CA GLY A 88 -4.26 -0.01 8.50
C GLY A 88 -3.42 1.25 8.67
N ALA A 89 -3.40 2.07 7.63
CA ALA A 89 -2.87 3.42 7.71
C ALA A 89 -3.62 4.23 8.80
N PRO A 90 -2.98 5.25 9.40
CA PRO A 90 -3.58 6.04 10.48
C PRO A 90 -4.98 6.58 10.14
N GLU A 91 -5.16 7.09 8.92
CA GLU A 91 -6.45 7.60 8.44
C GLU A 91 -7.52 6.50 8.37
N SER A 92 -7.15 5.30 7.92
CA SER A 92 -8.04 4.15 7.86
C SER A 92 -8.46 3.68 9.26
N ILE A 93 -7.57 3.78 10.24
CA ILE A 93 -7.85 3.40 11.63
C ILE A 93 -8.88 4.33 12.25
N ASN A 94 -8.75 5.65 12.06
CA ASN A 94 -9.74 6.62 12.53
C ASN A 94 -11.12 6.35 11.93
N ASN A 95 -11.18 6.13 10.62
CA ASN A 95 -12.42 5.79 9.95
C ASN A 95 -13.00 4.45 10.44
N HIS A 96 -12.16 3.43 10.65
CA HIS A 96 -12.57 2.15 11.21
C HIS A 96 -13.16 2.30 12.62
N VAL A 97 -12.50 3.04 13.51
CA VAL A 97 -12.98 3.29 14.88
C VAL A 97 -14.33 3.99 14.86
N ASN A 98 -14.49 5.03 14.04
CA ASN A 98 -15.75 5.77 13.95
C ASN A 98 -16.92 4.94 13.42
N ARG A 99 -16.65 3.99 12.52
CA ARG A 99 -17.70 3.15 11.90
C ARG A 99 -18.04 1.90 12.72
N HIS A 100 -17.04 1.28 13.33
CA HIS A 100 -17.20 -0.05 13.95
C HIS A 100 -17.14 -0.04 15.47
N HIS A 101 -16.68 1.05 16.09
CA HIS A 101 -16.51 1.18 17.54
C HIS A 101 -17.17 2.43 18.12
N LYS A 102 -18.06 3.08 17.36
CA LYS A 102 -18.97 4.08 17.94
C LYS A 102 -19.83 3.36 18.99
N LYS A 103 -19.65 3.72 20.26
CA LYS A 103 -20.64 3.40 21.28
C LYS A 103 -21.95 4.06 20.83
N ALA A 104 -23.04 3.30 20.80
CA ALA A 104 -24.36 3.90 20.81
C ALA A 104 -24.44 4.73 22.09
N ASP A 105 -24.67 6.03 21.94
CA ASP A 105 -25.10 6.89 23.03
C ASP A 105 -26.55 6.56 23.40
#